data_AF-A0A2E5E0D9-F1
#
_entry.id   AF-A0A2E5E0D9-F1
#
_cell.length_a   1.000
_cell.length_b   1.000
_cell.length_c   1.000
_cell.angle_alpha   90.00
_cell.angle_beta   90.00
_cell.angle_gamma   90.00
#
_symmetry.space_group_name_H-M   'P 1'
#
loop_
_entity.id
_entity.type
_entity.pdbx_description
1 polymer ?
#
loop_
_entity_poly.entity_id
_entity_poly.type
_entity_poly.pdbx_seq_one_letter_code
_entity_poly.pdbx_strand_id
1 'polypeptide(L)'
;MFRIMVFALFALIASQFGTQEACAHFLFAHVVRGTDPRIELHFAESAWDFSSNQRMVGLMAPVEGWLPDGRSISFVSEPACMTAPLPAGESIASTGFTYGMMTRGEAFLLQYHAKGTGDLESASRTTGMDAEIIATPVNDERLMLKVLFKGEPAADAEIIVPAGGRLTEQLKTDAEGQVEIDMPRTPLYSFRAMVPETRSGVHKDQAYDLVRHYTTLTVHGSDDIPGSSDGLAWAILHDAYASSNAYFNQKSPWNASLRMTSENGTVQCTVNHDGERLSIQESNQLTTEQKSNLEFMEVFPHPQTLSGLIVRFEEDRQAFAGSRIEIPELNMSFMIKDRNIDLVTHDREGGMVRTDITNWSETDGIMLPEQFVVTRFNDEGEIMNVSMIKQSFSEQNDLHIPANLTINHVESRKSTNPVQIRLSNVTHQSE
;
A
#
# COMPACT_ATOMS: atom_id res chain seq x y z
N MET A 1 37.07 -0.44 20.48
CA MET A 1 36.89 -1.84 20.03
C MET A 1 35.39 -2.21 20.08
N PHE A 2 34.53 -1.38 19.47
CA PHE A 2 33.05 -1.43 19.59
C PHE A 2 32.36 -1.61 18.21
N ARG A 3 33.13 -1.97 17.16
CA ARG A 3 32.71 -1.95 15.75
C ARG A 3 32.44 -3.33 15.11
N ILE A 4 32.56 -4.44 15.85
CA ILE A 4 32.60 -5.78 15.23
C ILE A 4 31.36 -6.65 15.51
N MET A 5 30.50 -6.33 16.50
CA MET A 5 29.38 -7.21 16.86
C MET A 5 28.00 -6.87 16.28
N VAL A 6 27.82 -5.72 15.62
CA VAL A 6 26.55 -5.41 14.91
C VAL A 6 26.50 -6.07 13.53
N PHE A 7 27.64 -6.49 12.97
CA PHE A 7 27.69 -7.13 11.64
C PHE A 7 27.21 -8.59 11.60
N ALA A 8 27.14 -9.29 12.74
CA ALA A 8 26.78 -10.72 12.76
C ALA A 8 25.27 -10.99 12.70
N LEU A 9 24.42 -10.01 13.05
CA LEU A 9 22.97 -10.16 12.96
C LEU A 9 22.42 -9.84 11.55
N PHE A 10 23.21 -9.16 10.71
CA PHE A 10 22.87 -8.88 9.31
C PHE A 10 23.19 -10.05 8.35
N ALA A 11 23.95 -11.05 8.79
CA ALA A 11 24.45 -12.12 7.91
C ALA A 11 23.49 -13.30 7.71
N LEU A 12 22.32 -13.35 8.38
CA LEU A 12 21.38 -14.47 8.30
C LEU A 12 20.15 -14.21 7.38
N ILE A 13 20.20 -13.17 6.54
CA ILE A 13 19.12 -12.80 5.59
C ILE A 13 19.49 -13.18 4.13
N ALA A 14 20.65 -13.81 3.90
CA ALA A 14 21.22 -13.95 2.56
C ALA A 14 20.79 -15.19 1.73
N SER A 15 19.76 -15.94 2.12
CA SER A 15 19.39 -17.20 1.41
C SER A 15 17.92 -17.34 1.01
N GLN A 16 17.22 -16.23 0.77
CA GLN A 16 15.91 -16.24 0.10
C GLN A 16 16.04 -15.67 -1.32
N PHE A 17 16.87 -16.31 -2.15
CA PHE A 17 16.78 -16.12 -3.60
C PHE A 17 15.61 -16.97 -4.11
N GLY A 18 14.38 -16.51 -3.84
CA GLY A 18 13.19 -17.00 -4.52
C GLY A 18 13.33 -16.79 -6.02
N THR A 19 12.72 -17.66 -6.81
CA THR A 19 12.51 -17.42 -8.24
C THR A 19 11.82 -16.06 -8.37
N GLN A 20 12.53 -15.05 -8.88
CA GLN A 20 11.90 -13.80 -9.27
C GLN A 20 10.91 -14.15 -10.38
N GLU A 21 9.63 -14.24 -10.02
CA GLU A 21 8.57 -14.24 -11.03
C GLU A 21 8.79 -13.00 -11.88
N ALA A 22 8.74 -13.16 -13.20
CA ALA A 22 8.93 -12.05 -14.11
C ALA A 22 7.70 -11.14 -14.02
N CYS A 23 7.73 -10.18 -13.09
CA CYS A 23 6.64 -9.25 -12.88
C CYS A 23 6.51 -8.29 -14.06
N ALA A 24 5.30 -8.18 -14.61
CA ALA A 24 5.00 -7.22 -15.66
C ALA A 24 4.80 -5.83 -15.05
N HIS A 25 5.42 -4.82 -15.64
CA HIS A 25 5.25 -3.43 -15.27
C HIS A 25 4.26 -2.76 -16.23
N PHE A 26 3.44 -1.85 -15.72
CA PHE A 26 2.41 -1.12 -16.45
C PHE A 26 2.57 0.38 -16.19
N LEU A 27 2.10 1.18 -17.14
CA LEU A 27 1.99 2.62 -16.95
C LEU A 27 0.80 2.90 -16.04
N PHE A 28 1.00 3.65 -14.96
CA PHE A 28 -0.07 4.17 -14.11
C PHE A 28 0.00 5.70 -14.12
N ALA A 29 -1.16 6.34 -14.09
CA ALA A 29 -1.29 7.78 -13.98
C ALA A 29 -2.08 8.12 -12.71
N HIS A 30 -1.53 8.98 -11.87
CA HIS A 30 -2.16 9.47 -10.65
C HIS A 30 -2.52 10.93 -10.82
N VAL A 31 -3.76 11.29 -10.53
CA VAL A 31 -4.19 12.68 -10.39
C VAL A 31 -4.09 13.01 -8.91
N VAL A 32 -2.93 13.54 -8.51
CA VAL A 32 -2.63 13.85 -7.12
C VAL A 32 -3.34 15.15 -6.74
N ARG A 33 -4.20 15.07 -5.72
CA ARG A 33 -4.89 16.21 -5.11
C ARG A 33 -4.11 16.74 -3.90
N GLY A 34 -4.48 17.92 -3.40
CA GLY A 34 -3.91 18.51 -2.20
C GLY A 34 -3.28 19.88 -2.44
N THR A 35 -2.20 20.17 -1.73
CA THR A 35 -1.50 21.48 -1.77
C THR A 35 -0.71 21.73 -3.04
N ASP A 36 -0.24 20.68 -3.69
CA ASP A 36 0.45 20.71 -4.97
C ASP A 36 -0.22 19.75 -5.97
N PRO A 37 -1.38 20.12 -6.53
CA PRO A 37 -2.09 19.30 -7.49
C PRO A 37 -1.24 19.02 -8.73
N ARG A 38 -1.03 17.74 -9.02
CA ARG A 38 -0.14 17.30 -10.09
C ARG A 38 -0.56 15.96 -10.64
N ILE A 39 0.05 15.61 -11.77
CA ILE A 39 -0.08 14.30 -12.38
C ILE A 39 1.24 13.58 -12.19
N GLU A 40 1.22 12.40 -11.59
CA GLU A 40 2.40 11.53 -11.50
C GLU A 40 2.22 10.29 -12.35
N LEU A 41 3.22 9.97 -13.16
CA LEU A 41 3.28 8.71 -13.89
C LEU A 41 4.32 7.77 -13.29
N HIS A 42 3.94 6.52 -13.14
CA HIS A 42 4.81 5.44 -12.68
C HIS A 42 4.78 4.28 -13.67
N PHE A 43 5.93 3.64 -13.85
CA PHE A 43 6.03 2.36 -14.57
C PHE A 43 6.34 1.27 -13.56
N ALA A 44 5.29 0.60 -13.08
CA ALA A 44 5.32 -0.22 -11.86
C ALA A 44 4.40 -1.44 -11.98
N GLU A 45 4.42 -2.33 -10.99
CA GLU A 45 3.63 -3.57 -11.00
C GLU A 45 2.17 -3.33 -10.61
N SER A 46 1.93 -2.35 -9.73
CA SER A 46 0.62 -1.90 -9.28
C SER A 46 0.54 -0.37 -9.13
N ALA A 47 -0.67 0.17 -8.94
CA ALA A 47 -0.87 1.59 -8.69
C ALA A 47 -0.41 2.06 -7.29
N TRP A 48 -0.03 1.13 -6.41
CA TRP A 48 0.54 1.45 -5.09
C TRP A 48 2.06 1.41 -5.09
N ASP A 49 2.65 0.93 -6.19
CA ASP A 49 4.09 0.82 -6.38
C ASP A 49 4.61 1.98 -7.22
N PHE A 50 5.91 2.21 -7.09
CA PHE A 50 6.61 3.28 -7.77
C PHE A 50 7.59 2.68 -8.77
N SER A 51 8.05 3.53 -9.69
CA SER A 51 9.16 3.16 -10.56
C SER A 51 10.35 2.72 -9.71
N SER A 52 10.77 1.46 -9.84
CA SER A 52 11.74 0.85 -8.91
C SER A 52 13.16 1.40 -9.02
N ASN A 53 13.45 2.16 -10.09
CA ASN A 53 14.72 2.84 -10.34
C ASN A 53 14.58 3.88 -11.48
N GLN A 54 15.61 4.70 -11.68
CA GLN A 54 15.68 5.71 -12.76
C GLN A 54 15.50 5.14 -14.17
N ARG A 55 15.90 3.88 -14.40
CA ARG A 55 15.72 3.25 -15.72
C ARG A 55 14.23 3.04 -16.00
N MET A 56 13.42 2.67 -15.00
CA MET A 56 11.97 2.55 -15.17
C MET A 56 11.33 3.91 -15.49
N VAL A 57 11.76 4.98 -14.82
CA VAL A 57 11.32 6.35 -15.16
C VAL A 57 11.69 6.71 -16.60
N GLY A 58 12.93 6.43 -17.02
CA GLY A 58 13.43 6.69 -18.37
C GLY A 58 12.70 5.92 -19.49
N LEU A 59 12.04 4.79 -19.19
CA LEU A 59 11.20 4.08 -20.17
C LEU A 59 9.97 4.90 -20.57
N MET A 60 9.51 5.81 -19.70
CA MET A 60 8.39 6.72 -19.96
C MET A 60 8.82 8.01 -20.66
N ALA A 61 10.10 8.18 -21.05
CA ALA A 61 10.54 9.37 -21.76
C ALA A 61 9.72 9.73 -23.04
N PRO A 62 9.22 8.78 -23.86
CA PRO A 62 8.42 9.10 -25.04
C PRO A 62 6.92 9.26 -24.74
N VAL A 63 6.54 9.46 -23.47
CA VAL A 63 5.15 9.53 -23.07
C VAL A 63 4.46 10.79 -23.57
N GLU A 64 3.27 10.62 -24.11
CA GLU A 64 2.39 11.72 -24.50
C GLU A 64 1.25 11.81 -23.47
N GLY A 65 0.96 13.03 -22.99
CA GLY A 65 -0.13 13.29 -22.07
C GLY A 65 -1.16 14.26 -22.63
N TRP A 66 -2.41 14.11 -22.24
CA TRP A 66 -3.48 15.04 -22.56
C TRP A 66 -4.61 15.08 -21.53
N LEU A 67 -5.31 16.20 -21.51
CA LEU A 67 -6.53 16.44 -20.73
C LEU A 67 -7.78 16.04 -21.54
N PRO A 68 -8.97 15.92 -20.92
CA PRO A 68 -10.20 15.55 -21.63
C PRO A 68 -10.59 16.46 -22.79
N ASP A 69 -10.14 17.72 -22.79
CA ASP A 69 -10.38 18.68 -23.87
C ASP A 69 -9.32 18.62 -25.00
N GLY A 70 -8.39 17.68 -24.93
CA GLY A 70 -7.32 17.46 -25.91
C GLY A 70 -6.10 18.36 -25.73
N ARG A 71 -6.05 19.23 -24.72
CA ARG A 71 -4.81 19.97 -24.39
C ARG A 71 -3.72 19.00 -24.00
N SER A 72 -2.53 19.16 -24.59
CA SER A 72 -1.36 18.34 -24.28
C SER A 72 -0.75 18.69 -22.91
N ILE A 73 -0.19 17.69 -22.25
CA ILE A 73 0.49 17.77 -20.96
C ILE A 73 1.96 17.45 -21.18
N SER A 74 2.84 18.35 -20.73
CA SER A 74 4.29 18.14 -20.79
C SER A 74 4.77 17.60 -19.45
N PHE A 75 5.31 16.39 -19.46
CA PHE A 75 5.90 15.77 -18.29
C PHE A 75 7.39 16.13 -18.14
N VAL A 76 7.83 16.25 -16.89
CA VAL A 76 9.22 16.39 -16.49
C VAL A 76 9.64 15.13 -15.74
N SER A 77 10.86 14.66 -15.99
CA SER A 77 11.42 13.52 -15.27
C SER A 77 11.90 13.98 -13.89
N GLU A 78 11.40 13.33 -12.85
CA GLU A 78 11.86 13.45 -11.47
C GLU A 78 12.52 12.15 -11.01
N PRO A 79 13.25 12.13 -9.88
CA PRO A 79 13.92 10.93 -9.44
C PRO A 79 13.00 9.72 -9.21
N ALA A 80 11.74 9.91 -8.84
CA ALA A 80 10.81 8.81 -8.56
C ALA A 80 9.78 8.54 -9.67
N CYS A 81 9.54 9.51 -10.57
CA CYS A 81 8.39 9.50 -11.47
C CYS A 81 8.54 10.46 -12.66
N MET A 82 7.59 10.44 -13.58
CA MET A 82 7.35 11.59 -14.47
C MET A 82 6.26 12.46 -13.83
N THR A 83 6.42 13.78 -13.80
CA THR A 83 5.46 14.70 -13.17
C THR A 83 5.02 15.81 -14.11
N ALA A 84 3.80 16.30 -13.96
CA ALA A 84 3.29 17.50 -14.62
C ALA A 84 2.32 18.25 -13.69
N PRO A 85 2.25 19.59 -13.75
CA PRO A 85 1.26 20.33 -12.99
C PRO A 85 -0.17 19.97 -13.46
N LEU A 86 -1.10 19.83 -12.52
CA LEU A 86 -2.51 19.62 -12.82
C LEU A 86 -3.22 20.98 -12.88
N PRO A 87 -3.84 21.37 -14.01
CA PRO A 87 -4.57 22.63 -14.08
C PRO A 87 -5.73 22.67 -13.09
N ALA A 88 -6.01 23.85 -12.54
CA ALA A 88 -7.08 24.03 -11.57
C ALA A 88 -8.45 23.57 -12.13
N GLY A 89 -9.17 22.77 -11.34
CA GLY A 89 -10.47 22.23 -11.71
C GLY A 89 -10.43 20.98 -12.59
N GLU A 90 -9.24 20.53 -13.01
CA GLU A 90 -9.10 19.24 -13.69
C GLU A 90 -9.03 18.10 -12.68
N SER A 91 -9.66 16.99 -13.03
CA SER A 91 -9.71 15.77 -12.23
C SER A 91 -9.38 14.52 -13.05
N ILE A 92 -8.94 14.69 -14.30
CA ILE A 92 -8.64 13.61 -15.24
C ILE A 92 -7.35 13.94 -15.97
N ALA A 93 -6.47 12.96 -16.08
CA ALA A 93 -5.34 12.99 -17.00
C ALA A 93 -5.26 11.67 -17.76
N SER A 94 -4.88 11.73 -19.03
CA SER A 94 -4.64 10.56 -19.87
C SER A 94 -3.26 10.61 -20.47
N THR A 95 -2.72 9.43 -20.72
CA THR A 95 -1.35 9.27 -21.20
C THR A 95 -1.22 7.99 -22.00
N GLY A 96 -0.27 7.97 -22.93
CA GLY A 96 0.09 6.76 -23.63
C GLY A 96 1.49 6.79 -24.22
N PHE A 97 2.06 5.61 -24.45
CA PHE A 97 3.28 5.46 -25.25
C PHE A 97 3.42 4.07 -25.86
N THR A 98 4.23 3.99 -26.91
CA THR A 98 4.65 2.70 -27.49
C THR A 98 5.89 2.21 -26.75
N TYR A 99 5.75 1.13 -25.99
CA TYR A 99 6.85 0.51 -25.27
C TYR A 99 7.88 -0.10 -26.23
N GLY A 100 7.38 -0.81 -27.24
CA GLY A 100 8.20 -1.43 -28.28
C GLY A 100 7.79 -2.86 -28.57
N MET A 101 8.69 -3.57 -29.27
CA MET A 101 8.49 -4.97 -29.66
C MET A 101 8.73 -5.91 -28.49
N MET A 102 7.84 -6.89 -28.33
CA MET A 102 7.94 -7.96 -27.33
C MET A 102 7.81 -9.32 -28.02
N THR A 103 8.39 -10.36 -27.41
CA THR A 103 8.27 -11.74 -27.88
C THR A 103 7.94 -12.65 -26.71
N ARG A 104 6.74 -13.22 -26.72
CA ARG A 104 6.29 -14.26 -25.77
C ARG A 104 5.43 -15.27 -26.54
N GLY A 105 6.09 -16.11 -27.34
CA GLY A 105 5.45 -16.87 -28.41
C GLY A 105 5.59 -16.10 -29.72
N GLU A 106 4.53 -15.41 -30.14
CA GLU A 106 4.56 -14.51 -31.30
C GLU A 106 5.14 -13.12 -30.96
N ALA A 107 5.60 -12.41 -31.98
CA ALA A 107 6.10 -11.04 -31.86
C ALA A 107 4.92 -10.06 -31.93
N PHE A 108 4.84 -9.14 -30.97
CA PHE A 108 3.78 -8.13 -30.94
C PHE A 108 4.33 -6.77 -30.55
N LEU A 109 3.66 -5.71 -31.01
CA LEU A 109 3.92 -4.35 -30.55
C LEU A 109 3.16 -4.11 -29.25
N LEU A 110 3.84 -3.57 -28.25
CA LEU A 110 3.25 -3.25 -26.95
C LEU A 110 2.98 -1.75 -26.84
N GLN A 111 1.74 -1.39 -26.54
CA GLN A 111 1.30 -0.02 -26.31
C GLN A 111 0.66 0.11 -24.92
N TYR A 112 1.09 1.12 -24.17
CA TYR A 112 0.53 1.44 -22.87
C TYR A 112 -0.35 2.68 -22.96
N HIS A 113 -1.44 2.63 -22.22
CA HIS A 113 -2.39 3.72 -22.00
C HIS A 113 -2.64 3.79 -20.49
N ALA A 114 -2.74 4.99 -19.93
CA ALA A 114 -3.16 5.15 -18.55
C ALA A 114 -4.04 6.37 -18.37
N LYS A 115 -5.05 6.21 -17.54
CA LYS A 115 -5.95 7.28 -17.11
C LYS A 115 -5.94 7.35 -15.60
N GLY A 116 -5.63 8.53 -15.08
CA GLY A 116 -5.78 8.83 -13.66
C GLY A 116 -7.01 9.71 -13.45
N THR A 117 -7.76 9.46 -12.38
CA THR A 117 -8.84 10.34 -11.95
C THR A 117 -8.76 10.71 -10.47
N GLY A 118 -9.11 11.96 -10.18
CA GLY A 118 -9.15 12.48 -8.82
C GLY A 118 -10.34 11.98 -8.00
N ASP A 119 -11.36 11.44 -8.68
CA ASP A 119 -12.61 10.97 -8.08
C ASP A 119 -13.31 9.95 -9.00
N LEU A 120 -14.38 9.33 -8.49
CA LEU A 120 -15.15 8.31 -9.20
C LEU A 120 -16.07 8.89 -10.28
N GLU A 121 -16.60 10.10 -10.11
CA GLU A 121 -17.43 10.76 -11.13
C GLU A 121 -16.63 10.94 -12.43
N SER A 122 -15.40 11.41 -12.29
CA SER A 122 -14.44 11.64 -13.35
C SER A 122 -14.02 10.34 -14.05
N ALA A 123 -14.02 9.21 -13.34
CA ALA A 123 -13.71 7.89 -13.90
C ALA A 123 -14.68 7.45 -14.99
N SER A 124 -15.92 7.95 -14.97
CA SER A 124 -16.97 7.61 -15.95
C SER A 124 -16.81 8.30 -17.32
N ARG A 125 -15.98 9.35 -17.40
CA ARG A 125 -15.85 10.20 -18.59
C ARG A 125 -14.79 9.66 -19.54
N THR A 126 -15.08 9.53 -20.83
CA THR A 126 -14.08 9.11 -21.84
C THR A 126 -13.06 10.21 -22.13
N THR A 127 -11.83 9.83 -22.47
CA THR A 127 -10.75 10.75 -22.85
C THR A 127 -10.22 10.55 -24.27
N GLY A 128 -10.78 9.56 -24.99
CA GLY A 128 -10.43 9.30 -26.39
C GLY A 128 -9.11 8.53 -26.55
N MET A 129 -8.62 7.85 -25.52
CA MET A 129 -7.52 6.89 -25.65
C MET A 129 -7.91 5.75 -26.59
N ASP A 130 -6.92 5.17 -27.26
CA ASP A 130 -7.14 3.98 -28.10
C ASP A 130 -7.66 2.80 -27.29
N ALA A 131 -7.15 2.58 -26.07
CA ALA A 131 -7.71 1.61 -25.13
C ALA A 131 -8.00 2.31 -23.80
N GLU A 132 -9.23 2.23 -23.34
CA GLU A 132 -9.70 2.99 -22.17
C GLU A 132 -10.55 2.13 -21.24
N ILE A 133 -10.44 2.37 -19.94
CA ILE A 133 -11.37 1.87 -18.94
C ILE A 133 -12.13 3.06 -18.39
N ILE A 134 -13.45 2.93 -18.30
CA ILE A 134 -14.31 3.85 -17.54
C ILE A 134 -15.00 3.08 -16.41
N ALA A 135 -15.30 3.77 -15.33
CA ALA A 135 -15.96 3.20 -14.16
C ALA A 135 -17.18 4.02 -13.78
N THR A 136 -18.32 3.36 -13.57
CA THR A 136 -19.60 3.99 -13.23
C THR A 136 -20.23 3.26 -12.05
N PRO A 137 -20.52 3.93 -10.92
CA PRO A 137 -21.23 3.31 -9.81
C PRO A 137 -22.63 2.86 -10.25
N VAL A 138 -22.97 1.61 -9.95
CA VAL A 138 -24.33 1.08 -10.12
C VAL A 138 -25.16 1.44 -8.88
N ASN A 139 -24.53 1.31 -7.71
CA ASN A 139 -25.01 1.72 -6.39
C ASN A 139 -23.79 1.82 -5.44
N ASP A 140 -24.02 1.97 -4.14
CA ASP A 140 -22.95 2.13 -3.13
C ASP A 140 -22.07 0.87 -2.95
N GLU A 141 -22.55 -0.29 -3.38
CA GLU A 141 -21.88 -1.59 -3.20
C GLU A 141 -21.30 -2.15 -4.50
N ARG A 142 -21.69 -1.61 -5.67
CA ARG A 142 -21.43 -2.21 -6.97
C ARG A 142 -20.91 -1.19 -7.98
N LEU A 143 -19.89 -1.58 -8.72
CA LEU A 143 -19.23 -0.76 -9.72
C LEU A 143 -19.26 -1.45 -11.09
N MET A 144 -19.75 -0.73 -12.10
CA MET A 144 -19.69 -1.16 -13.50
C MET A 144 -18.42 -0.63 -14.14
N LEU A 145 -17.61 -1.53 -14.68
CA LEU A 145 -16.46 -1.19 -15.51
C LEU A 145 -16.82 -1.40 -16.98
N LYS A 146 -16.34 -0.51 -17.84
CA LYS A 146 -16.45 -0.68 -19.29
C LYS A 146 -15.08 -0.47 -19.95
N VAL A 147 -14.66 -1.45 -20.73
CA VAL A 147 -13.44 -1.37 -21.54
C VAL A 147 -13.81 -0.94 -22.95
N LEU A 148 -13.11 0.07 -23.45
CA LEU A 148 -13.29 0.63 -24.78
C LEU A 148 -12.02 0.41 -25.61
N PHE A 149 -12.21 0.17 -26.91
CA PHE A 149 -11.17 0.23 -27.92
C PHE A 149 -11.59 1.17 -29.05
N LYS A 150 -10.84 2.25 -29.24
CA LYS A 150 -11.10 3.32 -30.20
C LYS A 150 -12.51 3.90 -30.07
N GLY A 151 -12.96 4.06 -28.83
CA GLY A 151 -14.29 4.57 -28.48
C GLY A 151 -15.42 3.54 -28.50
N GLU A 152 -15.18 2.33 -29.03
CA GLU A 152 -16.19 1.26 -29.10
C GLU A 152 -16.03 0.24 -27.97
N PRO A 153 -17.10 -0.43 -27.53
CA PRO A 153 -17.00 -1.54 -26.58
C PRO A 153 -16.00 -2.62 -26.97
N ALA A 154 -15.09 -2.98 -26.06
CA ALA A 154 -14.14 -4.08 -26.26
C ALA A 154 -14.67 -5.35 -25.58
N ALA A 155 -15.34 -6.21 -26.33
CA ALA A 155 -15.82 -7.50 -25.84
C ALA A 155 -14.67 -8.50 -25.63
N ASP A 156 -14.86 -9.44 -24.70
CA ASP A 156 -13.88 -10.47 -24.31
C ASP A 156 -12.51 -9.92 -23.86
N ALA A 157 -12.42 -8.62 -23.54
CA ALA A 157 -11.20 -8.00 -23.03
C ALA A 157 -10.88 -8.55 -21.65
N GLU A 158 -9.63 -8.98 -21.45
CA GLU A 158 -9.17 -9.44 -20.14
C GLU A 158 -8.98 -8.21 -19.24
N ILE A 159 -9.65 -8.21 -18.09
CA ILE A 159 -9.55 -7.14 -17.09
C ILE A 159 -9.19 -7.71 -15.73
N ILE A 160 -8.21 -7.08 -15.08
CA ILE A 160 -7.80 -7.35 -13.71
C ILE A 160 -8.40 -6.28 -12.81
N VAL A 161 -9.13 -6.73 -11.79
CA VAL A 161 -9.86 -5.88 -10.85
C VAL A 161 -9.44 -6.19 -9.41
N PRO A 162 -9.52 -5.21 -8.48
CA PRO A 162 -9.38 -5.49 -7.06
C PRO A 162 -10.47 -6.45 -6.59
N ALA A 163 -10.06 -7.44 -5.80
CA ALA A 163 -10.94 -8.23 -4.95
C ALA A 163 -10.66 -7.84 -3.48
N GLY A 164 -11.42 -8.40 -2.53
CA GLY A 164 -11.28 -8.09 -1.11
C GLY A 164 -9.82 -8.08 -0.62
N GLY A 165 -9.46 -7.05 0.15
CA GLY A 165 -8.09 -6.84 0.66
C GLY A 165 -7.07 -6.59 -0.46
N ARG A 166 -6.09 -7.49 -0.57
CA ARG A 166 -5.02 -7.45 -1.57
C ARG A 166 -5.26 -8.32 -2.80
N LEU A 167 -6.33 -9.09 -2.79
CA LEU A 167 -6.61 -10.04 -3.85
C LEU A 167 -6.97 -9.28 -5.14
N THR A 168 -6.77 -9.95 -6.26
CA THR A 168 -7.24 -9.47 -7.56
C THR A 168 -7.95 -10.61 -8.28
N GLU A 169 -8.91 -10.25 -9.12
CA GLU A 169 -9.63 -11.20 -9.96
C GLU A 169 -9.38 -10.86 -11.43
N GLN A 170 -9.23 -11.91 -12.26
CA GLN A 170 -9.22 -11.76 -13.71
C GLN A 170 -10.60 -12.09 -14.26
N LEU A 171 -11.21 -11.09 -14.90
CA LEU A 171 -12.52 -11.18 -15.52
C LEU A 171 -12.40 -10.95 -17.04
N LYS A 172 -13.51 -11.18 -17.74
CA LYS A 172 -13.67 -10.82 -19.15
C LYS A 172 -14.90 -9.95 -19.32
N THR A 173 -14.81 -8.97 -20.21
CA THR A 173 -15.94 -8.13 -20.57
C THR A 173 -16.95 -8.86 -21.45
N ASP A 174 -18.22 -8.51 -21.34
CA ASP A 174 -19.31 -8.99 -22.19
C ASP A 174 -19.33 -8.32 -23.58
N ALA A 175 -20.39 -8.55 -24.36
CA ALA A 175 -20.56 -7.99 -25.71
C ALA A 175 -20.63 -6.44 -25.71
N GLU A 176 -21.08 -5.85 -24.61
CA GLU A 176 -21.15 -4.41 -24.37
C GLU A 176 -19.85 -3.86 -23.77
N GLY A 177 -18.81 -4.68 -23.65
CA GLY A 177 -17.51 -4.32 -23.10
C GLY A 177 -17.55 -4.11 -21.60
N GLN A 178 -18.53 -4.68 -20.90
CA GLN A 178 -18.85 -4.42 -19.51
C GLN A 178 -18.49 -5.57 -18.56
N VAL A 179 -18.23 -5.24 -17.31
CA VAL A 179 -18.16 -6.17 -16.18
C VAL A 179 -18.58 -5.46 -14.90
N GLU A 180 -19.34 -6.13 -14.03
CA GLU A 180 -19.78 -5.59 -12.75
C GLU A 180 -19.02 -6.25 -11.59
N ILE A 181 -18.48 -5.43 -10.70
CA ILE A 181 -17.68 -5.86 -9.54
C ILE A 181 -18.21 -5.24 -8.24
N ASP A 182 -17.73 -5.73 -7.10
CA ASP A 182 -17.93 -5.04 -5.82
C ASP A 182 -17.19 -3.70 -5.81
N MET A 183 -17.78 -2.70 -5.16
CA MET A 183 -17.15 -1.40 -4.96
C MET A 183 -15.86 -1.58 -4.13
N PRO A 184 -14.69 -1.16 -4.66
CA PRO A 184 -13.46 -1.19 -3.89
C PRO A 184 -13.58 -0.34 -2.63
N ARG A 185 -13.19 -0.91 -1.48
CA ARG A 185 -13.28 -0.24 -0.16
C ARG A 185 -12.00 0.49 0.24
N THR A 186 -11.13 0.76 -0.72
CA THR A 186 -9.84 1.43 -0.50
C THR A 186 -9.87 2.83 -1.10
N PRO A 187 -9.13 3.80 -0.54
CA PRO A 187 -9.11 5.18 -1.04
C PRO A 187 -8.43 5.32 -2.40
N LEU A 188 -7.59 4.35 -2.77
CA LEU A 188 -6.94 4.23 -4.06
C LEU A 188 -7.25 2.84 -4.59
N TYR A 189 -7.65 2.74 -5.84
CA TYR A 189 -7.78 1.48 -6.54
C TYR A 189 -7.47 1.66 -8.02
N SER A 190 -7.09 0.56 -8.66
CA SER A 190 -6.78 0.55 -10.08
C SER A 190 -7.33 -0.68 -10.79
N PHE A 191 -7.60 -0.51 -12.07
CA PHE A 191 -8.03 -1.54 -12.99
C PHE A 191 -7.03 -1.63 -14.13
N ARG A 192 -6.84 -2.82 -14.67
CA ARG A 192 -5.98 -3.04 -15.83
C ARG A 192 -6.68 -3.92 -16.84
N ALA A 193 -6.74 -3.48 -18.09
CA ALA A 193 -7.28 -4.28 -19.18
C ALA A 193 -6.25 -4.49 -20.29
N MET A 194 -6.40 -5.59 -21.02
CA MET A 194 -5.65 -5.88 -22.23
C MET A 194 -6.61 -6.03 -23.40
N VAL A 195 -6.37 -5.27 -24.47
CA VAL A 195 -7.11 -5.36 -25.72
C VAL A 195 -6.15 -5.74 -26.86
N PRO A 196 -6.34 -6.88 -27.55
CA PRO A 196 -5.57 -7.24 -28.72
C PRO A 196 -6.11 -6.54 -29.98
N GLU A 197 -5.20 -6.04 -30.82
CA GLU A 197 -5.52 -5.50 -32.16
C GLU A 197 -4.73 -6.29 -33.21
N THR A 198 -5.44 -6.96 -34.12
CA THR A 198 -4.81 -7.56 -35.32
C THR A 198 -4.44 -6.43 -36.28
N ARG A 199 -3.20 -5.97 -36.20
CA ARG A 199 -2.65 -4.88 -37.03
C ARG A 199 -1.22 -5.21 -37.39
N SER A 200 -0.94 -5.24 -38.70
CA SER A 200 0.42 -5.43 -39.20
C SER A 200 1.19 -4.11 -39.32
N GLY A 201 2.49 -4.16 -39.05
CA GLY A 201 3.38 -3.01 -39.19
C GLY A 201 4.86 -3.37 -39.00
N VAL A 202 5.71 -2.34 -38.94
CA VAL A 202 7.15 -2.47 -38.67
C VAL A 202 7.53 -1.49 -37.55
N HIS A 203 8.23 -1.97 -36.52
CA HIS A 203 8.78 -1.13 -35.46
C HIS A 203 10.26 -1.48 -35.27
N LYS A 204 11.16 -0.50 -35.47
CA LYS A 204 12.63 -0.70 -35.40
C LYS A 204 13.09 -1.91 -36.21
N ASP A 205 12.71 -1.95 -37.48
CA ASP A 205 13.03 -3.01 -38.46
C ASP A 205 12.48 -4.41 -38.16
N GLN A 206 11.60 -4.55 -37.15
CA GLN A 206 10.91 -5.80 -36.86
C GLN A 206 9.44 -5.71 -37.27
N ALA A 207 9.00 -6.67 -38.08
CA ALA A 207 7.59 -6.80 -38.47
C ALA A 207 6.76 -7.38 -37.30
N TYR A 208 5.51 -6.94 -37.21
CA TYR A 208 4.50 -7.49 -36.31
C TYR A 208 3.16 -7.59 -37.03
N ASP A 209 2.28 -8.45 -36.54
CA ASP A 209 0.89 -8.62 -36.97
C ASP A 209 -0.13 -8.50 -35.83
N LEU A 210 0.37 -8.35 -34.59
CA LEU A 210 -0.41 -8.13 -33.39
C LEU A 210 0.09 -6.91 -32.63
N VAL A 211 -0.85 -6.13 -32.12
CA VAL A 211 -0.60 -5.07 -31.13
C VAL A 211 -1.36 -5.44 -29.86
N ARG A 212 -0.71 -5.32 -28.71
CA ARG A 212 -1.36 -5.46 -27.41
C ARG A 212 -1.44 -4.09 -26.75
N HIS A 213 -2.65 -3.63 -26.51
CA HIS A 213 -2.94 -2.41 -25.77
C HIS A 213 -3.18 -2.79 -24.33
N TYR A 214 -2.30 -2.35 -23.43
CA TYR A 214 -2.59 -2.36 -22.00
C TYR A 214 -3.07 -0.99 -21.59
N THR A 215 -4.21 -0.95 -20.90
CA THR A 215 -4.77 0.27 -20.37
C THR A 215 -5.00 0.13 -18.87
N THR A 216 -4.68 1.17 -18.11
CA THR A 216 -4.96 1.24 -16.68
C THR A 216 -5.88 2.40 -16.37
N LEU A 217 -6.76 2.22 -15.40
CA LEU A 217 -7.50 3.29 -14.75
C LEU A 217 -7.13 3.32 -13.28
N THR A 218 -6.66 4.45 -12.77
CA THR A 218 -6.43 4.71 -11.34
C THR A 218 -7.47 5.71 -10.83
N VAL A 219 -8.12 5.39 -9.72
CA VAL A 219 -9.17 6.24 -9.11
C VAL A 219 -8.79 6.57 -7.67
N HIS A 220 -8.79 7.85 -7.33
CA HIS A 220 -8.68 8.33 -5.95
C HIS A 220 -10.07 8.51 -5.34
N GLY A 221 -10.64 7.45 -4.78
CA GLY A 221 -12.05 7.35 -4.40
C GLY A 221 -12.48 8.06 -3.11
N SER A 222 -11.58 8.68 -2.35
CA SER A 222 -11.92 9.35 -1.09
C SER A 222 -11.83 10.87 -1.20
N ASP A 223 -12.89 11.58 -0.81
CA ASP A 223 -12.89 13.04 -0.79
C ASP A 223 -12.35 13.65 0.51
N ASP A 224 -12.08 12.81 1.51
CA ASP A 224 -11.67 13.21 2.86
C ASP A 224 -10.15 13.38 2.99
N ILE A 225 -9.50 13.89 1.95
CA ILE A 225 -8.07 14.21 1.99
C ILE A 225 -7.90 15.50 2.82
N PRO A 226 -7.16 15.48 3.95
CA PRO A 226 -6.89 16.70 4.70
C PRO A 226 -6.24 17.73 3.78
N GLY A 227 -6.73 18.97 3.77
CA GLY A 227 -6.43 19.95 2.71
C GLY A 227 -4.95 20.32 2.54
N SER A 228 -4.11 20.00 3.52
CA SER A 228 -2.66 20.21 3.46
C SER A 228 -1.84 18.96 3.07
N SER A 229 -2.48 17.80 2.97
CA SER A 229 -1.85 16.51 2.62
C SER A 229 -1.58 16.38 1.12
N ASP A 230 -0.60 15.53 0.81
CA ASP A 230 -0.45 14.94 -0.52
C ASP A 230 -1.46 13.80 -0.67
N GLY A 231 -2.38 13.93 -1.63
CA GLY A 231 -3.49 12.98 -1.79
C GLY A 231 -3.06 11.55 -2.16
N LEU A 232 -1.90 11.38 -2.82
CA LEU A 232 -1.39 10.06 -3.16
C LEU A 232 -0.71 9.41 -1.94
N ALA A 233 0.12 10.15 -1.21
CA ALA A 233 0.71 9.66 0.03
C ALA A 233 -0.37 9.27 1.05
N TRP A 234 -1.39 10.12 1.21
CA TRP A 234 -2.53 9.83 2.07
C TRP A 234 -3.23 8.52 1.67
N ALA A 235 -3.55 8.35 0.38
CA ALA A 235 -4.27 7.17 -0.08
C ALA A 235 -3.45 5.89 0.06
N ILE A 236 -2.13 5.93 -0.19
CA ILE A 236 -1.23 4.77 -0.01
C ILE A 236 -1.13 4.40 1.46
N LEU A 237 -0.98 5.38 2.36
CA LEU A 237 -0.92 5.11 3.80
C LEU A 237 -2.22 4.47 4.31
N HIS A 238 -3.37 5.04 3.96
CA HIS A 238 -4.67 4.51 4.36
C HIS A 238 -4.94 3.12 3.76
N ASP A 239 -4.52 2.88 2.52
CA ASP A 239 -4.60 1.56 1.91
C ASP A 239 -3.70 0.53 2.60
N ALA A 240 -2.48 0.93 2.98
CA ALA A 240 -1.57 0.06 3.73
C ALA A 240 -2.11 -0.28 5.11
N TYR A 241 -2.76 0.68 5.78
CA TYR A 241 -3.51 0.42 7.00
C TYR A 241 -4.66 -0.55 6.77
N ALA A 242 -5.48 -0.36 5.73
CA ALA A 242 -6.58 -1.26 5.41
C ALA A 242 -6.11 -2.69 5.09
N SER A 243 -4.95 -2.81 4.43
CA SER A 243 -4.34 -4.10 4.05
C SER A 243 -3.66 -4.81 5.21
N SER A 244 -3.13 -4.08 6.19
CA SER A 244 -2.40 -4.63 7.35
C SER A 244 -3.29 -4.93 8.56
N ASN A 245 -4.60 -4.90 8.37
CA ASN A 245 -5.51 -4.59 9.44
C ASN A 245 -6.08 -5.79 10.20
N ALA A 246 -5.34 -6.29 11.18
CA ALA A 246 -5.91 -7.26 12.13
C ALA A 246 -7.05 -6.64 12.98
N TYR A 247 -7.02 -5.32 13.25
CA TYR A 247 -7.72 -4.69 14.38
C TYR A 247 -8.77 -3.62 14.05
N PHE A 248 -8.66 -2.92 12.91
CA PHE A 248 -9.33 -1.63 12.68
C PHE A 248 -10.47 -1.68 11.66
N ASN A 249 -10.73 -2.84 11.04
CA ASN A 249 -12.05 -3.10 10.42
C ASN A 249 -13.08 -3.57 11.46
N GLN A 250 -12.65 -3.70 12.72
CA GLN A 250 -13.49 -4.13 13.83
C GLN A 250 -14.29 -2.92 14.35
N LYS A 251 -15.46 -2.66 13.76
CA LYS A 251 -16.46 -1.79 14.41
C LYS A 251 -16.93 -2.34 15.76
N SER A 252 -16.62 -3.60 16.07
CA SER A 252 -17.08 -4.28 17.27
C SER A 252 -16.02 -4.23 18.38
N PRO A 253 -16.26 -3.47 19.46
CA PRO A 253 -15.43 -3.53 20.64
C PRO A 253 -15.33 -4.94 21.21
N TRP A 254 -14.17 -5.30 21.74
CA TRP A 254 -13.97 -6.58 22.41
C TRP A 254 -13.16 -6.40 23.69
N ASN A 255 -13.37 -7.32 24.62
CA ASN A 255 -12.53 -7.45 25.80
C ASN A 255 -11.90 -8.84 25.83
N ALA A 256 -10.73 -8.96 26.47
CA ALA A 256 -10.07 -10.24 26.66
C ALA A 256 -9.36 -10.29 28.01
N SER A 257 -9.25 -11.50 28.55
CA SER A 257 -8.35 -11.80 29.65
C SER A 257 -6.92 -11.89 29.12
N LEU A 258 -6.04 -11.02 29.62
CA LEU A 258 -4.62 -11.00 29.31
C LEU A 258 -3.83 -11.67 30.42
N ARG A 259 -2.92 -12.58 30.04
CA ARG A 259 -1.90 -13.13 30.93
C ARG A 259 -0.52 -12.81 30.39
N MET A 260 0.28 -12.10 31.17
CA MET A 260 1.68 -11.80 30.88
C MET A 260 2.60 -12.55 31.84
N THR A 261 3.61 -13.24 31.32
CA THR A 261 4.61 -13.96 32.09
C THR A 261 5.99 -13.42 31.74
N SER A 262 6.75 -13.00 32.75
CA SER A 262 8.14 -12.57 32.64
C SER A 262 8.98 -13.14 33.80
N GLU A 263 10.27 -12.79 33.85
CA GLU A 263 11.13 -13.16 34.99
C GLU A 263 10.66 -12.59 36.33
N ASN A 264 9.93 -11.47 36.29
CA ASN A 264 9.38 -10.79 37.47
C ASN A 264 8.05 -11.38 37.94
N GLY A 265 7.55 -12.45 37.29
CA GLY A 265 6.35 -13.17 37.66
C GLY A 265 5.26 -13.18 36.59
N THR A 266 4.04 -13.54 37.00
CA THR A 266 2.87 -13.53 36.13
C THR A 266 1.92 -12.42 36.56
N VAL A 267 1.46 -11.63 35.59
CA VAL A 267 0.38 -10.67 35.77
C VAL A 267 -0.83 -11.09 34.93
N GLN A 268 -2.01 -10.89 35.48
CA GLN A 268 -3.28 -11.07 34.77
C GLN A 268 -4.07 -9.76 34.85
N CYS A 269 -4.62 -9.34 33.73
CA CYS A 269 -5.49 -8.17 33.66
C CYS A 269 -6.52 -8.35 32.54
N THR A 270 -7.44 -7.40 32.43
CA THR A 270 -8.39 -7.33 31.32
C THR A 270 -7.95 -6.24 30.36
N VAL A 271 -7.94 -6.57 29.07
CA VAL A 271 -7.77 -5.58 27.99
C VAL A 271 -9.11 -5.34 27.31
N ASN A 272 -9.34 -4.11 26.88
CA ASN A 272 -10.50 -3.69 26.12
C ASN A 272 -10.04 -2.94 24.87
N HIS A 273 -10.46 -3.39 23.72
CA HIS A 273 -10.29 -2.69 22.45
C HIS A 273 -11.63 -2.05 22.09
N ASP A 274 -11.67 -0.73 21.98
CA ASP A 274 -12.90 0.03 21.68
C ASP A 274 -13.21 0.16 20.19
N GLY A 275 -12.40 -0.50 19.35
CA GLY A 275 -12.43 -0.37 17.89
C GLY A 275 -11.32 0.55 17.39
N GLU A 276 -10.79 1.43 18.24
CA GLU A 276 -9.75 2.39 17.91
C GLU A 276 -8.43 2.12 18.65
N ARG A 277 -8.52 1.79 19.94
CA ARG A 277 -7.36 1.64 20.81
C ARG A 277 -7.56 0.51 21.81
N LEU A 278 -6.45 -0.15 22.12
CA LEU A 278 -6.31 -1.07 23.23
C LEU A 278 -6.12 -0.28 24.52
N SER A 279 -6.98 -0.58 25.49
CA SER A 279 -6.93 -0.04 26.84
C SER A 279 -6.83 -1.19 27.84
N ILE A 280 -6.13 -0.93 28.96
CA ILE A 280 -5.91 -1.94 30.01
C ILE A 280 -6.67 -1.53 31.25
N GLN A 281 -7.56 -2.39 31.74
CA GLN A 281 -8.22 -2.19 33.02
C GLN A 281 -7.21 -2.38 34.16
N GLU A 282 -7.29 -1.53 35.19
CA GLU A 282 -6.39 -1.56 36.36
C GLU A 282 -4.89 -1.37 36.05
N SER A 283 -4.59 -0.47 35.10
CA SER A 283 -3.21 -0.17 34.66
C SER A 283 -2.27 0.36 35.77
N ASN A 284 -2.78 0.73 36.94
CA ASN A 284 -1.98 1.17 38.09
C ASN A 284 -1.19 0.03 38.76
N GLN A 285 -1.55 -1.24 38.48
CA GLN A 285 -0.83 -2.41 39.00
C GLN A 285 0.36 -2.82 38.13
N LEU A 286 0.48 -2.26 36.92
CA LEU A 286 1.54 -2.60 35.98
C LEU A 286 2.77 -1.71 36.16
N THR A 287 3.95 -2.32 36.09
CA THR A 287 5.23 -1.58 36.01
C THR A 287 5.35 -0.82 34.68
N THR A 288 6.24 0.16 34.60
CA THR A 288 6.52 0.90 33.35
C THR A 288 6.96 -0.05 32.23
N GLU A 289 7.83 -1.01 32.54
CA GLU A 289 8.28 -2.04 31.59
C GLU A 289 7.12 -2.89 31.07
N GLN A 290 6.23 -3.33 31.96
CA GLN A 290 5.04 -4.09 31.61
C GLN A 290 4.10 -3.32 30.69
N LYS A 291 3.86 -2.03 30.96
CA LYS A 291 3.07 -1.16 30.08
C LYS A 291 3.73 -1.04 28.70
N SER A 292 5.04 -0.85 28.69
CA SER A 292 5.81 -0.72 27.45
C SER A 292 5.80 -2.00 26.59
N ASN A 293 5.77 -3.18 27.22
CA ASN A 293 5.62 -4.46 26.52
C ASN A 293 4.21 -4.65 25.93
N LEU A 294 3.18 -4.08 26.56
CA LEU A 294 1.81 -4.14 26.06
C LEU A 294 1.57 -3.19 24.88
N GLU A 295 2.34 -2.10 24.75
CA GLU A 295 2.32 -1.24 23.56
C GLU A 295 2.64 -2.03 22.27
N PHE A 296 3.43 -3.12 22.35
CA PHE A 296 3.73 -3.95 21.18
C PHE A 296 2.54 -4.74 20.64
N MET A 297 1.40 -4.78 21.36
CA MET A 297 0.18 -5.35 20.81
C MET A 297 -0.42 -4.48 19.70
N GLU A 298 -0.16 -3.17 19.74
CA GLU A 298 -0.52 -2.19 18.73
C GLU A 298 0.74 -1.83 17.91
N VAL A 299 1.02 -2.64 16.89
CA VAL A 299 2.25 -2.47 16.08
C VAL A 299 2.28 -1.10 15.38
N PHE A 300 1.11 -0.59 14.99
CA PHE A 300 0.93 0.67 14.30
C PHE A 300 -0.10 1.54 15.03
N PRO A 301 0.00 2.89 14.94
CA PRO A 301 -1.04 3.76 15.47
C PRO A 301 -2.34 3.61 14.68
N HIS A 302 -3.48 3.92 15.31
CA HIS A 302 -4.79 3.80 14.67
C HIS A 302 -4.96 4.77 13.50
N PRO A 303 -5.55 4.37 12.35
CA PRO A 303 -5.76 5.27 11.21
C PRO A 303 -6.58 6.52 11.53
N GLN A 304 -7.58 6.44 12.41
CA GLN A 304 -8.35 7.64 12.80
C GLN A 304 -7.52 8.64 13.60
N THR A 305 -6.45 8.21 14.27
CA THR A 305 -5.52 9.15 14.91
C THR A 305 -4.76 9.99 13.89
N LEU A 306 -4.83 9.62 12.62
CA LEU A 306 -4.28 10.35 11.49
C LEU A 306 -5.30 11.28 10.82
N SER A 307 -6.57 11.23 11.25
CA SER A 307 -7.63 12.05 10.69
C SER A 307 -7.32 13.54 10.86
N GLY A 308 -7.27 14.27 9.75
CA GLY A 308 -6.96 15.69 9.73
C GLY A 308 -5.48 16.04 9.84
N LEU A 309 -4.59 15.05 9.96
CA LEU A 309 -3.14 15.30 9.96
C LEU A 309 -2.59 15.40 8.53
N ILE A 310 -1.50 16.15 8.38
CA ILE A 310 -0.79 16.27 7.12
C ILE A 310 -0.03 14.97 6.83
N VAL A 311 -0.35 14.35 5.70
CA VAL A 311 0.37 13.19 5.17
C VAL A 311 1.07 13.61 3.89
N ARG A 312 2.39 13.40 3.82
CA ARG A 312 3.19 13.76 2.64
C ARG A 312 4.25 12.71 2.34
N PHE A 313 4.77 12.69 1.11
CA PHE A 313 6.00 11.96 0.83
C PHE A 313 7.21 12.64 1.48
N GLU A 314 8.27 11.87 1.76
CA GLU A 314 9.60 12.41 2.07
C GLU A 314 10.07 13.34 0.93
N GLU A 315 10.70 14.48 1.28
CA GLU A 315 11.04 15.55 0.33
C GLU A 315 11.99 15.08 -0.79
N ASP A 316 12.93 14.18 -0.48
CA ASP A 316 13.95 13.68 -1.41
C ASP A 316 13.58 12.32 -2.03
N ARG A 317 12.30 12.09 -2.32
CA ARG A 317 11.78 10.80 -2.83
C ARG A 317 12.59 10.28 -4.02
N GLN A 318 13.17 9.09 -3.86
CA GLN A 318 13.88 8.37 -4.92
C GLN A 318 13.02 7.27 -5.53
N ALA A 319 13.37 6.83 -6.73
CA ALA A 319 12.88 5.58 -7.30
C ALA A 319 13.47 4.39 -6.51
N PHE A 320 12.65 3.76 -5.68
CA PHE A 320 12.96 2.51 -4.99
C PHE A 320 11.69 1.65 -4.85
N ALA A 321 11.86 0.38 -4.47
CA ALA A 321 10.74 -0.51 -4.19
C ALA A 321 10.10 -0.12 -2.83
N GLY A 322 9.26 0.91 -2.85
CA GLY A 322 8.49 1.39 -1.71
C GLY A 322 8.28 2.90 -1.72
N SER A 323 7.58 3.39 -0.70
CA SER A 323 7.28 4.80 -0.47
C SER A 323 7.64 5.17 0.95
N ARG A 324 8.28 6.33 1.11
CA ARG A 324 8.44 6.95 2.42
C ARG A 324 7.42 8.04 2.59
N ILE A 325 6.63 7.90 3.65
CA ILE A 325 5.51 8.80 3.96
C ILE A 325 5.73 9.36 5.37
N GLU A 326 5.53 10.65 5.52
CA GLU A 326 5.72 11.38 6.76
C GLU A 326 4.39 11.93 7.29
N ILE A 327 4.29 11.98 8.61
CA ILE A 327 3.26 12.72 9.35
C ILE A 327 3.99 13.66 10.31
N PRO A 328 4.30 14.90 9.86
CA PRO A 328 5.15 15.83 10.60
C PRO A 328 4.62 16.13 12.01
N GLU A 329 3.31 16.25 12.19
CA GLU A 329 2.68 16.60 13.46
C GLU A 329 2.87 15.52 14.54
N LEU A 330 3.13 14.28 14.14
CA LEU A 330 3.44 13.17 15.05
C LEU A 330 4.93 12.82 15.08
N ASN A 331 5.77 13.51 14.29
CA ASN A 331 7.16 13.10 14.01
C ASN A 331 7.25 11.61 13.65
N MET A 332 6.37 11.16 12.76
CA MET A 332 6.32 9.78 12.31
C MET A 332 6.69 9.65 10.84
N SER A 333 7.38 8.56 10.50
CA SER A 333 7.60 8.17 9.11
C SER A 333 7.26 6.70 8.91
N PHE A 334 6.82 6.36 7.70
CA PHE A 334 6.40 5.03 7.29
C PHE A 334 7.14 4.66 6.02
N MET A 335 7.66 3.43 5.94
CA MET A 335 8.07 2.81 4.68
C MET A 335 6.99 1.83 4.27
N ILE A 336 6.34 2.11 3.15
CA ILE A 336 5.29 1.26 2.59
C ILE A 336 5.82 0.55 1.36
N LYS A 337 5.60 -0.75 1.27
CA LYS A 337 6.01 -1.55 0.12
C LYS A 337 4.95 -2.60 -0.16
N ASP A 338 4.57 -2.77 -1.42
CA ASP A 338 3.56 -3.75 -1.83
C ASP A 338 2.30 -3.65 -0.94
N ARG A 339 1.81 -2.43 -0.66
CA ARG A 339 0.67 -2.15 0.24
C ARG A 339 0.85 -2.57 1.72
N ASN A 340 2.06 -2.84 2.18
CA ASN A 340 2.38 -3.15 3.59
C ASN A 340 3.20 -2.06 4.25
N ILE A 341 3.00 -1.85 5.55
CA ILE A 341 3.84 -0.97 6.37
C ILE A 341 5.06 -1.74 6.87
N ASP A 342 6.15 -1.76 6.09
CA ASP A 342 7.36 -2.52 6.43
C ASP A 342 8.20 -1.87 7.54
N LEU A 343 8.12 -0.56 7.69
CA LEU A 343 8.87 0.17 8.72
C LEU A 343 8.08 1.38 9.22
N VAL A 344 8.15 1.62 10.52
CA VAL A 344 7.66 2.85 11.16
C VAL A 344 8.76 3.45 12.02
N THR A 345 8.98 4.76 11.91
CA THR A 345 9.73 5.54 12.90
C THR A 345 8.82 6.53 13.61
N HIS A 346 9.12 6.80 14.87
CA HIS A 346 8.40 7.76 15.70
C HIS A 346 9.39 8.41 16.67
N ASP A 347 9.60 9.71 16.52
CA ASP A 347 10.39 10.49 17.48
C ASP A 347 9.52 10.85 18.69
N ARG A 348 10.00 10.48 19.88
CA ARG A 348 9.32 10.69 21.17
C ARG A 348 10.23 11.50 22.09
N GLU A 349 9.68 11.94 23.23
CA GLU A 349 10.51 12.50 24.30
C GLU A 349 11.52 11.45 24.79
N GLY A 350 12.82 11.77 24.69
CA GLY A 350 13.92 10.89 25.08
C GLY A 350 14.49 9.98 23.97
N GLY A 351 14.03 10.15 22.72
CA GLY A 351 14.71 9.61 21.53
C GLY A 351 13.75 9.07 20.46
N MET A 352 14.21 8.10 19.67
CA MET A 352 13.46 7.56 18.54
C MET A 352 13.07 6.10 18.77
N VAL A 353 11.88 5.71 18.32
CA VAL A 353 11.47 4.31 18.19
C VAL A 353 11.38 3.94 16.71
N ARG A 354 12.00 2.83 16.33
CA ARG A 354 11.90 2.24 14.99
C ARG A 354 11.33 0.83 15.09
N THR A 355 10.29 0.54 14.32
CA THR A 355 9.67 -0.78 14.21
C THR A 355 9.87 -1.29 12.78
N ASP A 356 10.59 -2.40 12.62
CA ASP A 356 10.82 -3.08 11.35
C ASP A 356 9.99 -4.36 11.30
N ILE A 357 9.05 -4.47 10.35
CA ILE A 357 8.32 -5.72 10.11
C ILE A 357 9.20 -6.65 9.29
N THR A 358 9.47 -7.84 9.84
CA THR A 358 10.39 -8.82 9.25
C THR A 358 9.68 -10.05 8.70
N ASN A 359 8.44 -10.29 9.13
CA ASN A 359 7.59 -11.34 8.59
C ASN A 359 6.12 -10.94 8.67
N TRP A 360 5.42 -11.20 7.57
CA TRP A 360 3.98 -11.07 7.45
C TRP A 360 3.36 -12.46 7.24
N SER A 361 2.14 -12.66 7.71
CA SER A 361 1.26 -13.73 7.22
C SER A 361 0.08 -13.12 6.47
N GLU A 362 -0.48 -13.87 5.53
CA GLU A 362 -1.68 -13.47 4.80
C GLU A 362 -2.82 -14.42 5.18
N THR A 363 -3.96 -13.85 5.59
CA THR A 363 -5.21 -14.58 5.82
C THR A 363 -6.33 -13.77 5.18
N ASP A 364 -7.11 -14.37 4.27
CA ASP A 364 -8.25 -13.72 3.58
C ASP A 364 -7.93 -12.35 2.95
N GLY A 365 -6.72 -12.22 2.38
CA GLY A 365 -6.25 -10.98 1.76
C GLY A 365 -5.83 -9.88 2.74
N ILE A 366 -5.77 -10.19 4.05
CA ILE A 366 -5.29 -9.31 5.13
C ILE A 366 -3.88 -9.74 5.52
N MET A 367 -2.98 -8.77 5.64
CA MET A 367 -1.60 -8.96 6.04
C MET A 367 -1.44 -8.73 7.55
N LEU A 368 -0.97 -9.74 8.26
CA LEU A 368 -0.82 -9.72 9.71
C LEU A 368 0.67 -9.75 10.08
N PRO A 369 1.19 -8.78 10.87
CA PRO A 369 2.60 -8.75 11.23
C PRO A 369 2.91 -9.85 12.25
N GLU A 370 3.55 -10.94 11.81
CA GLU A 370 3.89 -12.08 12.68
C GLU A 370 5.23 -11.90 13.39
N GLN A 371 6.17 -11.18 12.78
CA GLN A 371 7.48 -10.96 13.37
C GLN A 371 7.99 -9.57 13.05
N PHE A 372 8.40 -8.83 14.08
CA PHE A 372 8.95 -7.51 13.94
C PHE A 372 10.02 -7.21 14.98
N VAL A 373 10.87 -6.24 14.68
CA VAL A 373 11.95 -5.77 15.55
C VAL A 373 11.65 -4.34 15.95
N VAL A 374 11.68 -4.07 17.25
CA VAL A 374 11.60 -2.70 17.77
C VAL A 374 12.96 -2.30 18.31
N THR A 375 13.52 -1.22 17.74
CA THR A 375 14.76 -0.60 18.19
C THR A 375 14.45 0.75 18.81
N ARG A 376 14.92 0.96 20.05
CA ARG A 376 14.82 2.25 20.74
C ARG A 376 16.18 2.92 20.76
N PHE A 377 16.17 4.21 20.46
CA PHE A 377 17.34 5.06 20.45
C PHE A 377 17.17 6.17 21.49
N ASN A 378 18.28 6.64 22.07
CA ASN A 378 18.28 7.89 22.85
C ASN A 378 18.33 9.12 21.94
N ASP A 379 18.35 10.30 22.54
CA ASP A 379 18.45 11.60 21.83
C ASP A 379 19.77 11.74 21.03
N GLU A 380 20.83 11.02 21.41
CA GLU A 380 22.09 10.96 20.66
C GLU A 380 22.08 9.96 19.49
N GLY A 381 20.99 9.23 19.29
CA GLY A 381 20.86 8.20 18.25
C GLY A 381 21.57 6.88 18.57
N GLU A 382 21.97 6.66 19.83
CA GLU A 382 22.54 5.41 20.31
C GLU A 382 21.43 4.40 20.63
N ILE A 383 21.64 3.13 20.26
CA ILE A 383 20.69 2.06 20.54
C ILE A 383 20.63 1.79 22.06
N MET A 384 19.47 2.00 22.66
CA MET A 384 19.19 1.69 24.06
C MET A 384 18.74 0.23 24.23
N ASN A 385 17.82 -0.23 23.39
CA ASN A 385 17.24 -1.57 23.47
C ASN A 385 16.82 -2.05 22.07
N VAL A 386 16.99 -3.35 21.82
CA VAL A 386 16.40 -4.04 20.67
C VAL A 386 15.50 -5.15 21.20
N SER A 387 14.25 -5.18 20.74
CA SER A 387 13.29 -6.24 21.06
C SER A 387 12.88 -6.95 19.79
N MET A 388 12.89 -8.29 19.81
CA MET A 388 12.35 -9.12 18.73
C MET A 388 11.02 -9.71 19.19
N ILE A 389 9.97 -9.37 18.46
CA ILE A 389 8.60 -9.73 18.79
C ILE A 389 8.11 -10.77 17.78
N LYS A 390 7.49 -11.84 18.30
CA LYS A 390 6.71 -12.79 17.51
C LYS A 390 5.26 -12.77 17.97
N GLN A 391 4.35 -12.64 17.03
CA GLN A 391 2.92 -12.54 17.24
C GLN A 391 2.19 -13.61 16.46
N SER A 392 1.18 -14.21 17.08
CA SER A 392 0.22 -15.09 16.40
C SER A 392 -1.17 -14.53 16.56
N PHE A 393 -2.02 -14.73 15.56
CA PHE A 393 -3.41 -14.28 15.57
C PHE A 393 -4.36 -15.47 15.68
N SER A 394 -5.53 -15.24 16.28
CA SER A 394 -6.67 -16.15 16.25
C SER A 394 -7.83 -15.45 15.58
N GLU A 395 -8.51 -16.18 14.70
CA GLU A 395 -9.73 -15.72 14.06
C GLU A 395 -10.94 -15.98 14.96
N GLN A 396 -11.73 -14.94 15.25
CA GLN A 396 -12.97 -15.03 16.01
C GLN A 396 -14.01 -14.05 15.45
N ASN A 397 -15.15 -14.56 14.97
CA ASN A 397 -16.22 -13.76 14.34
C ASN A 397 -15.67 -12.83 13.24
N ASP A 398 -14.89 -13.39 12.31
CA ASP A 398 -14.24 -12.68 11.20
C ASP A 398 -13.22 -11.62 11.64
N LEU A 399 -12.76 -11.67 12.90
CA LEU A 399 -11.75 -10.77 13.46
C LEU A 399 -10.42 -11.50 13.71
N HIS A 400 -9.30 -10.91 13.29
CA HIS A 400 -7.97 -11.41 13.60
C HIS A 400 -7.44 -10.77 14.89
N ILE A 401 -7.55 -11.50 16.00
CA ILE A 401 -7.15 -11.00 17.33
C ILE A 401 -5.79 -11.58 17.70
N PRO A 402 -4.82 -10.81 18.20
CA PRO A 402 -3.58 -11.31 18.76
C PRO A 402 -3.85 -12.36 19.84
N ALA A 403 -3.43 -13.60 19.58
CA ALA A 403 -3.60 -14.68 20.52
C ALA A 403 -2.40 -14.78 21.47
N ASN A 404 -1.19 -14.65 20.93
CA ASN A 404 0.05 -14.77 21.68
C ASN A 404 1.09 -13.78 21.17
N LEU A 405 1.86 -13.21 22.09
CA LEU A 405 3.03 -12.38 21.83
C LEU A 405 4.22 -12.94 22.61
N THR A 406 5.36 -13.11 21.94
CA THR A 406 6.63 -13.45 22.58
C THR A 406 7.63 -12.34 22.30
N ILE A 407 8.12 -11.69 23.35
CA ILE A 407 9.07 -10.58 23.27
C ILE A 407 10.42 -11.07 23.79
N ASN A 408 11.44 -11.00 22.94
CA ASN A 408 12.82 -11.31 23.30
C ASN A 408 13.62 -10.01 23.31
N HIS A 409 14.01 -9.55 24.50
CA HIS A 409 14.88 -8.39 24.64
C HIS A 409 16.34 -8.79 24.39
N VAL A 410 17.04 -7.99 23.61
CA VAL A 410 18.47 -8.15 23.31
C VAL A 410 19.21 -7.01 23.98
N GLU A 411 19.57 -7.21 25.25
CA GLU A 411 20.40 -6.27 26.01
C GLU A 411 21.80 -6.86 26.22
N SER A 412 22.83 -6.21 25.66
CA SER A 412 24.24 -6.43 26.04
C SER A 412 24.67 -7.90 26.27
N ARG A 413 24.75 -8.72 25.21
CA ARG A 413 25.21 -10.14 25.22
C ARG A 413 24.46 -11.12 26.16
N LYS A 414 23.52 -10.68 26.99
CA LYS A 414 22.74 -11.55 27.88
C LYS A 414 21.34 -11.66 27.31
N SER A 415 20.94 -12.90 26.98
CA SER A 415 19.53 -13.20 26.73
C SER A 415 18.79 -13.11 28.06
N THR A 416 17.77 -12.26 28.15
CA THR A 416 16.79 -12.35 29.22
C THR A 416 15.79 -13.46 28.90
N ASN A 417 15.01 -13.88 29.90
CA ASN A 417 13.88 -14.79 29.65
C ASN A 417 12.83 -14.04 28.81
N PRO A 418 12.22 -14.68 27.79
CA PRO A 418 11.23 -14.03 26.96
C PRO A 418 10.00 -13.62 27.78
N VAL A 419 9.43 -12.46 27.47
CA VAL A 419 8.11 -12.07 27.96
C VAL A 419 7.06 -12.73 27.07
N GLN A 420 6.12 -13.44 27.68
CA GLN A 420 5.02 -14.09 26.98
C GLN A 420 3.71 -13.42 27.37
N ILE A 421 2.98 -12.89 26.39
CA ILE A 421 1.64 -12.35 26.56
C ILE A 421 0.67 -13.27 25.84
N ARG A 422 -0.44 -13.63 26.49
CA ARG A 422 -1.50 -14.45 25.92
C ARG A 422 -2.85 -13.82 26.18
N LEU A 423 -3.66 -13.71 25.14
CA LEU A 423 -5.07 -13.36 25.25
C LEU A 423 -5.95 -14.61 25.30
N SER A 424 -7.04 -14.51 26.04
CA SER A 424 -8.02 -15.58 26.23
C SER A 424 -9.38 -14.99 26.59
N ASN A 425 -10.44 -15.80 26.50
CA ASN A 425 -11.81 -15.40 26.84
C ASN A 425 -12.21 -14.09 26.14
N VAL A 426 -11.91 -13.98 24.85
CA VAL A 426 -12.34 -12.83 24.07
C VAL A 426 -13.87 -12.80 24.06
N THR A 427 -14.45 -11.68 24.46
CA THR A 427 -15.89 -11.45 24.35
C THR A 427 -16.16 -10.16 23.61
N HIS A 428 -17.12 -10.21 22.69
CA HIS A 428 -17.57 -9.04 21.94
C HIS A 428 -18.61 -8.29 22.78
N GLN A 429 -18.52 -6.98 22.78
CA GLN A 429 -19.59 -6.16 23.32
C GLN A 429 -20.69 -6.11 22.26
N SER A 430 -21.87 -6.67 22.56
CA SER A 430 -23.05 -6.49 21.71
C SER A 430 -23.41 -5.01 21.71
N GLU A 431 -23.52 -4.41 20.53
CA GLU A 431 -24.02 -3.04 20.35
C GLU A 431 -25.41 -2.83 20.97
#